data_AF-A0A0M8X5V1-F1
#
_entry.id   AF-A0A0M8X5V1-F1
#
_cell.length_a   1.000
_cell.length_b   1.000
_cell.length_c   1.000
_cell.angle_alpha   90.00
_cell.angle_beta   90.00
_cell.angle_gamma   90.00
#
_symmetry.space_group_name_H-M   'P 1'
#
loop_
_entity.id
_entity.type
_entity.pdbx_description
1 polymer ?
#
loop_
_entity_poly.entity_id
_entity_poly.type
_entity_poly.pdbx_seq_one_letter_code
_entity_poly.pdbx_strand_id
1 'polypeptide(L)'
;MEAIDPGWCPLGWDVAWQRCFTLARIHVRAGGALPEAAGDLVVQGEDLGAWVVAQRQGWDKLSPAQQWLLGSTLGLEPAGPEARPGKLTADQKWALNLRAARQFHDREGHLRPGRKHIERLDIDGQPVDIKLGLFLDNTRRRADRLTPERRAALDQLGMRW
;
A
#
# COMPACT_ATOMS: atom_id res chain seq x y z
N MET A 1 -41.46 4.48 12.96
CA MET A 1 -41.44 3.21 12.22
C MET A 1 -40.26 3.30 11.28
N GLU A 2 -39.09 2.82 11.69
CA GLU A 2 -37.94 2.64 10.79
C GLU A 2 -37.25 1.33 11.20
N ALA A 3 -37.77 0.23 10.68
CA ALA A 3 -37.01 -1.00 10.60
C ALA A 3 -36.01 -0.80 9.46
N ILE A 4 -34.75 -0.53 9.81
CA ILE A 4 -33.65 -0.61 8.86
C ILE A 4 -33.49 -2.10 8.49
N ASP A 5 -33.63 -2.39 7.20
CA ASP A 5 -33.63 -3.73 6.62
C ASP A 5 -32.36 -4.54 7.02
N PRO A 6 -32.49 -5.77 7.57
CA PRO A 6 -31.37 -6.64 7.94
C PRO A 6 -30.43 -7.02 6.79
N GLY A 7 -30.82 -6.77 5.54
CA GLY A 7 -30.08 -7.16 4.33
C GLY A 7 -29.43 -6.02 3.55
N TRP A 8 -29.40 -4.77 4.05
CA TRP A 8 -28.92 -3.65 3.23
C TRP A 8 -27.39 -3.64 3.08
N CYS A 9 -26.92 -4.39 2.08
CA CYS A 9 -25.68 -4.14 1.36
C CYS A 9 -26.08 -3.93 -0.11
N PRO A 10 -25.98 -2.72 -0.68
CA PRO A 10 -26.36 -2.52 -2.08
C PRO A 10 -25.47 -3.43 -2.94
N LEU A 11 -26.12 -4.26 -3.77
CA LEU A 11 -25.50 -5.13 -4.77
C LEU A 11 -24.44 -4.35 -5.56
N GLY A 12 -23.16 -4.55 -5.25
CA GLY A 12 -22.06 -3.85 -5.93
C GLY A 12 -20.78 -3.63 -5.12
N TRP A 13 -20.77 -3.92 -3.81
CA TRP A 13 -19.57 -3.76 -2.99
C TRP A 13 -18.65 -4.97 -3.06
N ASP A 14 -17.35 -4.71 -2.96
CA ASP A 14 -16.30 -5.73 -2.91
C ASP A 14 -16.58 -6.76 -1.80
N VAL A 15 -16.49 -8.05 -2.13
CA VAL A 15 -16.81 -9.15 -1.21
C VAL A 15 -15.83 -9.21 -0.03
N ALA A 16 -14.54 -8.90 -0.26
CA ALA A 16 -13.56 -8.85 0.82
C ALA A 16 -13.87 -7.69 1.77
N TRP A 17 -14.31 -6.54 1.25
CA TRP A 17 -14.76 -5.42 2.08
C TRP A 17 -15.94 -5.82 3.00
N GLN A 18 -16.97 -6.47 2.45
CA GLN A 18 -18.13 -6.91 3.23
C GLN A 18 -17.76 -7.92 4.31
N ARG A 19 -16.83 -8.84 4.00
CA ARG A 19 -16.32 -9.83 4.95
C ARG A 19 -15.58 -9.16 6.11
N CYS A 20 -14.60 -8.30 5.82
CA CYS A 20 -13.84 -7.60 6.85
C CYS A 20 -14.74 -6.70 7.72
N PHE A 21 -15.70 -5.99 7.11
CA PHE A 21 -16.67 -5.20 7.87
C PHE A 21 -17.50 -6.07 8.81
N THR A 22 -17.98 -7.24 8.34
CA THR A 22 -18.77 -8.16 9.16
C THR A 22 -17.95 -8.70 10.34
N LEU A 23 -16.70 -9.11 10.09
CA LEU A 23 -15.79 -9.61 11.11
C LEU A 23 -15.44 -8.52 12.15
N ALA A 24 -15.11 -7.31 11.68
CA ALA A 24 -14.86 -6.17 12.55
C ALA A 24 -16.07 -5.82 13.42
N ARG A 25 -17.28 -5.84 12.83
CA ARG A 25 -18.54 -5.60 13.56
C ARG A 25 -18.80 -6.66 14.63
N ILE A 26 -18.57 -7.93 14.32
CA ILE A 26 -18.72 -9.03 15.29
C ILE A 26 -17.72 -8.84 16.44
N HIS A 27 -16.46 -8.53 16.13
CA HIS A 27 -15.41 -8.30 17.12
C HIS A 27 -15.76 -7.14 18.07
N VAL A 28 -16.19 -6.00 17.53
CA VAL A 28 -16.62 -4.84 18.33
C VAL A 28 -17.84 -5.17 19.19
N ARG A 29 -18.83 -5.88 18.64
CA ARG A 29 -20.01 -6.33 19.41
C ARG A 29 -19.67 -7.29 20.54
N ALA A 30 -18.58 -8.05 20.41
CA ALA A 30 -18.05 -8.90 21.47
C ALA A 30 -17.24 -8.12 22.53
N GLY A 31 -17.14 -6.79 22.42
CA GLY A 31 -16.39 -5.93 23.33
C GLY A 31 -14.93 -5.73 22.95
N GLY A 32 -14.49 -6.22 21.79
CA GLY A 32 -13.14 -6.02 21.29
C GLY A 32 -12.91 -4.62 20.72
N ALA A 33 -11.74 -4.05 20.95
CA ALA A 33 -11.31 -2.81 20.30
C ALA A 33 -10.83 -3.10 18.86
N LEU A 34 -11.01 -2.14 17.95
CA LEU A 34 -10.49 -2.26 16.60
C LEU A 34 -8.96 -2.12 16.59
N PRO A 35 -8.25 -2.92 15.78
CA PRO A 35 -6.80 -2.83 15.62
C PRO A 35 -6.38 -1.50 14.98
N GLU A 36 -5.20 -1.00 15.36
CA GLU A 36 -4.64 0.26 14.83
C GLU A 36 -3.52 0.04 13.81
N ALA A 37 -2.87 -1.13 13.82
CA ALA A 37 -1.81 -1.50 12.89
C ALA A 37 -2.09 -2.84 12.19
N ALA A 38 -1.48 -3.03 11.02
CA ALA A 38 -1.54 -4.28 10.28
C ALA A 38 -0.96 -5.44 11.10
N GLY A 39 -1.65 -6.58 11.10
CA GLY A 39 -1.25 -7.78 11.83
C GLY A 39 -1.72 -7.86 13.29
N ASP A 40 -2.23 -6.77 13.86
CA ASP A 40 -2.70 -6.73 15.26
C ASP A 40 -3.86 -7.71 15.50
N LEU A 41 -4.69 -7.94 14.49
CA LEU A 41 -5.85 -8.82 14.58
C LEU A 41 -6.14 -9.49 13.24
N VAL A 42 -5.90 -10.80 13.18
CA VAL A 42 -6.25 -11.65 12.03
C VAL A 42 -7.40 -12.56 12.42
N VAL A 43 -8.53 -12.45 11.74
CA VAL A 43 -9.73 -13.25 11.99
C VAL A 43 -10.13 -13.96 10.71
N GLN A 44 -10.22 -15.29 10.76
CA GLN A 44 -10.57 -16.12 9.59
C GLN A 44 -9.68 -15.86 8.36
N GLY A 45 -8.39 -15.55 8.59
CA GLY A 45 -7.42 -15.24 7.54
C GLY A 45 -7.46 -13.80 7.01
N GLU A 46 -8.37 -12.96 7.51
CA GLU A 46 -8.44 -11.54 7.16
C GLU A 46 -7.71 -10.70 8.22
N ASP A 47 -6.77 -9.87 7.76
CA ASP A 47 -6.07 -8.91 8.62
C ASP A 47 -6.95 -7.65 8.80
N LEU A 48 -7.66 -7.59 9.92
CA LEU A 48 -8.56 -6.49 10.24
C LEU A 48 -7.78 -5.21 10.53
N GLY A 49 -6.53 -5.31 11.01
CA GLY A 49 -5.65 -4.18 11.23
C GLY A 49 -5.29 -3.48 9.92
N ALA A 50 -4.80 -4.27 8.95
CA ALA A 50 -4.51 -3.76 7.62
C ALA A 50 -5.77 -3.19 6.95
N TRP A 51 -6.91 -3.84 7.12
CA TRP A 51 -8.19 -3.38 6.56
C TRP A 51 -8.65 -2.06 7.17
N VAL A 52 -8.61 -1.89 8.51
CA VAL A 52 -8.96 -0.65 9.22
C VAL A 52 -8.08 0.51 8.75
N VAL A 53 -6.76 0.30 8.73
CA VAL A 53 -5.79 1.30 8.24
C VAL A 53 -6.13 1.72 6.80
N ALA A 54 -6.41 0.75 5.93
CA ALA A 54 -6.77 1.01 4.54
C ALA A 54 -8.08 1.81 4.41
N GLN A 55 -9.10 1.53 5.23
CA GLN A 55 -10.35 2.30 5.23
C GLN A 55 -10.12 3.75 5.65
N ARG A 56 -9.37 3.97 6.74
CA ARG A 56 -9.09 5.32 7.26
C ARG A 56 -8.24 6.14 6.29
N GLN A 57 -7.23 5.55 5.65
CA GLN A 57 -6.37 6.23 4.68
C GLN A 57 -7.06 6.43 3.31
N GLY A 58 -7.94 5.50 2.94
CA GLY A 58 -8.68 5.50 1.68
C GLY A 58 -10.06 6.16 1.76
N TRP A 59 -10.36 6.88 2.85
CA TRP A 59 -11.71 7.35 3.19
C TRP A 59 -12.42 8.08 2.04
N ASP A 60 -11.70 8.95 1.34
CA ASP A 60 -12.24 9.77 0.24
C ASP A 60 -12.64 8.95 -1.01
N LYS A 61 -12.24 7.67 -1.07
CA LYS A 61 -12.62 6.73 -2.13
C LYS A 61 -13.82 5.86 -1.77
N LEU A 62 -14.23 5.87 -0.51
CA LEU A 62 -15.39 5.12 -0.04
C LEU A 62 -16.67 5.84 -0.47
N SER A 63 -17.70 5.06 -0.79
CA SER A 63 -19.03 5.63 -0.99
C SER A 63 -19.56 6.26 0.31
N PRO A 64 -20.47 7.24 0.24
CA PRO A 64 -21.08 7.84 1.43
C PRO A 64 -21.69 6.80 2.38
N ALA A 65 -22.30 5.74 1.84
CA ALA A 65 -22.87 4.65 2.63
C ALA A 65 -21.80 3.83 3.37
N GLN A 66 -20.63 3.57 2.75
CA GLN A 66 -19.52 2.91 3.44
C GLN A 66 -18.97 3.80 4.55
N GLN A 67 -18.76 5.10 4.31
CA GLN A 67 -18.30 6.04 5.34
C GLN A 67 -19.27 6.08 6.52
N TRP A 68 -20.58 6.16 6.25
CA TRP A 68 -21.60 6.14 7.28
C TRP A 68 -21.58 4.84 8.09
N LEU A 69 -21.46 3.66 7.45
CA LEU A 69 -21.39 2.38 8.16
C LEU A 69 -20.14 2.26 9.04
N LEU A 70 -18.97 2.67 8.53
CA LEU A 70 -17.73 2.64 9.29
C LEU A 70 -17.80 3.56 10.51
N GLY A 71 -18.33 4.77 10.35
CA GLY A 71 -18.52 5.70 11.46
C GLY A 71 -19.57 5.21 12.46
N SER A 72 -20.76 4.85 11.99
CA SER A 72 -21.91 4.52 12.86
C SER A 72 -21.78 3.16 13.55
N THR A 73 -21.19 2.16 12.90
CA THR A 73 -21.13 0.79 13.41
C THR A 73 -19.79 0.47 14.07
N LEU A 74 -18.69 1.06 13.57
CA LEU A 74 -17.33 0.73 14.00
C LEU A 74 -16.63 1.91 14.70
N GLY A 75 -17.22 3.12 14.73
CA GLY A 75 -16.58 4.30 15.32
C GLY A 75 -15.33 4.76 14.59
N LEU A 76 -15.18 4.38 13.31
CA LEU A 76 -14.00 4.74 12.52
C LEU A 76 -14.15 6.14 11.90
N GLU A 77 -13.03 6.85 11.85
CA GLU A 77 -12.90 8.18 11.26
C GLU A 77 -11.76 8.21 10.23
N PRO A 78 -11.80 9.11 9.24
CA PRO A 78 -10.71 9.28 8.29
C PRO A 78 -9.37 9.49 9.02
N ALA A 79 -8.30 8.96 8.44
CA ALA A 79 -6.96 9.26 8.92
C ALA A 79 -6.69 10.75 8.77
N GLY A 80 -6.17 11.38 9.83
CA GLY A 80 -5.70 12.75 9.83
C GLY A 80 -4.64 12.99 8.75
N PRO A 81 -4.42 14.24 8.31
CA PRO A 81 -3.48 14.57 7.25
C PRO A 81 -2.05 14.07 7.53
N GLU A 82 -1.61 14.04 8.80
CA GLU A 82 -0.33 13.46 9.21
C GLU A 82 -0.26 11.92 9.17
N ALA A 83 -1.39 11.21 9.28
CA ALA A 83 -1.45 9.75 9.36
C ALA A 83 -1.61 9.06 7.99
N ARG A 84 -1.79 9.83 6.92
CA ARG A 84 -1.80 9.32 5.55
C ARG A 84 -0.35 9.28 5.05
N PRO A 85 0.25 8.10 4.76
CA PRO A 85 1.49 8.10 4.00
C PRO A 85 1.18 8.75 2.64
N GLY A 86 1.69 9.97 2.45
CA GLY A 86 1.47 10.73 1.23
C GLY A 86 1.88 9.89 0.03
N LYS A 87 1.12 9.98 -1.08
CA LYS A 87 1.55 9.34 -2.34
C LYS A 87 2.94 9.86 -2.67
N LEU A 88 3.93 8.97 -2.69
CA LEU A 88 5.29 9.35 -3.09
C LEU A 88 5.25 10.02 -4.47
N THR A 89 5.92 11.17 -4.57
CA THR A 89 6.09 11.88 -5.83
C THR A 89 6.88 11.02 -6.82
N ALA A 90 6.84 11.37 -8.11
CA ALA A 90 7.63 10.67 -9.12
C ALA A 90 9.13 10.70 -8.78
N ASP A 91 9.62 11.81 -8.24
CA ASP A 91 11.03 11.97 -7.86
C ASP A 91 11.40 11.17 -6.62
N GLN A 92 10.54 11.11 -5.61
CA GLN A 92 10.76 10.25 -4.44
C GLN A 92 10.81 8.77 -4.85
N LYS A 93 9.88 8.33 -5.71
CA LYS A 93 9.91 6.97 -6.26
C LYS A 93 11.19 6.71 -7.04
N TRP A 94 11.63 7.66 -7.87
CA TRP A 94 12.88 7.54 -8.60
C TRP A 94 14.07 7.40 -7.66
N ALA A 95 14.16 8.26 -6.63
CA ALA A 95 15.23 8.22 -5.63
C ALA A 95 15.30 6.87 -4.90
N LEU A 96 14.15 6.30 -4.50
CA LEU A 96 14.10 4.97 -3.89
C LEU A 96 14.58 3.87 -4.82
N ASN A 97 14.14 3.89 -6.09
CA ASN A 97 14.58 2.91 -7.07
C ASN A 97 16.08 3.03 -7.38
N LEU A 98 16.61 4.25 -7.45
CA LEU A 98 18.05 4.48 -7.63
C LEU A 98 18.85 4.02 -6.42
N ARG A 99 18.35 4.24 -5.20
CA ARG A 99 18.97 3.73 -3.96
C ARG A 99 19.00 2.20 -3.95
N ALA A 100 17.90 1.55 -4.35
CA ALA A 100 17.86 0.09 -4.50
C ALA A 100 18.82 -0.41 -5.59
N ALA A 101 18.92 0.30 -6.72
CA ALA A 101 19.88 -0.03 -7.77
C ALA A 101 21.33 0.06 -7.26
N ARG A 102 21.67 1.10 -6.49
CA ARG A 102 22.99 1.23 -5.85
C ARG A 102 23.26 0.09 -4.89
N GLN A 103 22.34 -0.21 -3.97
CA GLN A 103 22.51 -1.33 -3.02
C GLN A 103 22.74 -2.66 -3.74
N PHE A 104 21.94 -2.96 -4.76
CA PHE A 104 22.11 -4.17 -5.56
C PHE A 104 23.47 -4.19 -6.27
N HIS A 105 23.86 -3.07 -6.88
CA HIS A 105 25.14 -2.94 -7.58
C HIS A 105 26.32 -3.08 -6.62
N ASP A 106 26.28 -2.48 -5.44
CA ASP A 106 27.36 -2.58 -4.45
C ASP A 106 27.54 -4.03 -3.97
N ARG A 107 26.45 -4.80 -3.93
CA ARG A 107 26.45 -6.21 -3.54
C ARG A 107 26.85 -7.18 -4.66
N GLU A 108 26.44 -6.91 -5.90
CA GLU A 108 26.54 -7.86 -7.03
C GLU A 108 27.53 -7.41 -8.12
N GLY A 109 27.94 -6.15 -8.12
CA GLY A 109 28.82 -5.55 -9.14
C GLY A 109 28.16 -5.34 -10.51
N HIS A 110 26.83 -5.49 -10.62
CA HIS A 110 26.10 -5.29 -11.87
C HIS A 110 24.66 -4.82 -11.65
N LEU A 111 24.01 -4.29 -12.70
CA LEU A 111 22.58 -3.95 -12.71
C LEU A 111 21.73 -4.90 -13.57
N ARG A 112 21.85 -6.21 -13.29
CA ARG A 112 21.12 -7.26 -14.02
C ARG A 112 20.38 -8.24 -13.10
N PRO A 113 19.54 -7.74 -12.18
CA PRO A 113 18.66 -8.63 -11.42
C PRO A 113 17.66 -9.34 -12.34
N GLY A 114 17.16 -10.49 -11.91
CA GLY A 114 16.01 -11.13 -12.55
C GLY A 114 14.77 -10.22 -12.53
N ARG A 115 13.86 -10.35 -13.50
CA ARG A 115 12.67 -9.48 -13.64
C ARG A 115 11.82 -9.37 -12.37
N LYS A 116 11.69 -10.47 -11.62
CA LYS A 116 10.89 -10.55 -10.38
C LYS A 116 11.68 -10.18 -9.12
N HIS A 117 12.95 -9.78 -9.25
CA HIS A 117 13.79 -9.43 -8.12
C HIS A 117 13.20 -8.27 -7.31
N ILE A 118 13.17 -8.46 -6.00
CA ILE A 118 12.79 -7.46 -5.01
C ILE A 118 14.05 -7.13 -4.22
N GLU A 119 14.42 -5.85 -4.22
CA GLU A 119 15.49 -5.34 -3.37
C GLU A 119 14.86 -4.70 -2.14
N ARG A 120 15.29 -5.11 -0.94
CA ARG A 120 14.74 -4.61 0.32
C ARG A 120 15.62 -3.50 0.88
N LEU A 121 15.08 -2.28 0.90
CA LEU A 121 15.71 -1.12 1.52
C LEU A 121 15.30 -1.02 2.99
N ASP A 122 16.22 -0.55 3.83
CA ASP A 122 15.88 -0.01 5.15
C ASP A 122 15.71 1.50 5.06
N ILE A 123 14.54 2.01 5.46
CA ILE A 123 14.23 3.43 5.53
C ILE A 123 13.77 3.72 6.95
N ASP A 124 14.62 4.39 7.72
CA ASP A 124 14.35 4.77 9.11
C ASP A 124 13.93 3.56 9.98
N GLY A 125 14.60 2.41 9.79
CA GLY A 125 14.32 1.17 10.51
C GLY A 125 13.11 0.39 10.00
N GLN A 126 12.49 0.83 8.90
CA GLN A 126 11.37 0.13 8.25
C GLN A 126 11.84 -0.54 6.95
N PRO A 127 11.60 -1.86 6.78
CA PRO A 127 11.91 -2.54 5.54
C PRO A 127 10.90 -2.17 4.44
N VAL A 128 11.43 -1.74 3.29
CA VAL A 128 10.64 -1.37 2.10
C VAL A 128 11.09 -2.20 0.91
N ASP A 129 10.14 -2.95 0.34
CA ASP A 129 10.37 -3.81 -0.82
C ASP A 129 10.28 -3.01 -2.13
N ILE A 130 11.38 -2.95 -2.87
CA ILE A 130 11.49 -2.29 -4.17
C ILE A 130 11.52 -3.35 -5.27
N LYS A 131 10.58 -3.29 -6.22
CA LYS A 131 10.54 -4.17 -7.40
C LYS A 131 11.63 -3.80 -8.42
N LEU A 132 12.89 -3.92 -8.03
CA LEU A 132 14.05 -3.43 -8.76
C LEU A 132 14.16 -4.06 -10.17
N GLY A 133 13.89 -5.37 -10.29
CA GLY A 133 13.91 -6.05 -11.58
C GLY A 133 12.93 -5.44 -12.59
N LEU A 134 11.71 -5.16 -12.14
CA LEU A 134 10.68 -4.52 -12.95
C LEU A 134 11.00 -3.05 -13.26
N PHE A 135 11.55 -2.31 -12.28
CA PHE A 135 11.98 -0.94 -12.48
C PHE A 135 13.05 -0.85 -13.58
N LEU A 136 14.15 -1.60 -13.47
CA LEU A 136 15.25 -1.54 -14.44
C LEU A 136 14.80 -1.96 -15.84
N ASP A 137 13.97 -3.00 -15.93
CA ASP A 137 13.38 -3.48 -17.17
C ASP A 137 12.47 -2.45 -17.85
N ASN A 138 11.61 -1.75 -17.10
CA ASN A 138 10.80 -0.65 -17.63
C ASN A 138 11.65 0.55 -18.04
N THR A 139 12.69 0.85 -17.27
CA THR A 139 13.62 1.95 -17.53
C THR A 139 14.39 1.73 -18.84
N ARG A 140 14.81 0.49 -19.15
CA ARG A 140 15.40 0.15 -20.47
C ARG A 140 14.44 0.40 -21.62
N ARG A 141 13.21 -0.11 -21.52
CA ARG A 141 12.19 0.07 -22.57
C ARG A 141 11.84 1.53 -22.85
N ARG A 142 12.04 2.41 -21.87
CA ARG A 142 11.70 3.83 -21.94
C ARG A 142 12.94 4.72 -21.83
N ALA A 143 14.08 4.21 -22.27
CA ALA A 143 15.36 4.93 -22.20
C ALA A 143 15.30 6.29 -22.91
N ASP A 144 14.54 6.36 -24.00
CA ASP A 144 14.24 7.56 -24.79
C ASP A 144 13.48 8.64 -24.00
N ARG A 145 12.81 8.27 -22.92
CA ARG A 145 12.00 9.18 -22.07
C ARG A 145 12.70 9.60 -20.79
N LEU A 146 13.94 9.17 -20.57
CA LEU A 146 14.70 9.57 -19.39
C LEU A 146 15.29 10.96 -19.57
N THR A 147 15.30 11.73 -18.49
CA THR A 147 16.12 12.95 -18.45
C THR A 147 17.60 12.57 -18.50
N PRO A 148 18.48 13.44 -19.02
CA PRO A 148 19.91 13.19 -19.08
C PRO A 148 20.51 12.80 -17.72
N GLU A 149 20.07 13.45 -16.64
CA GLU A 149 20.57 13.23 -15.28
C GLU A 149 20.21 11.83 -14.78
N ARG A 150 18.96 11.39 -15.03
CA ARG A 150 18.48 10.05 -14.66
C ARG A 150 19.18 8.96 -15.44
N ARG A 151 19.46 9.20 -16.72
CA ARG A 151 20.23 8.29 -17.57
C ARG A 151 21.67 8.17 -17.06
N ALA A 152 22.33 9.29 -16.84
CA ALA A 152 23.71 9.33 -16.33
C ALA A 152 23.85 8.63 -14.97
N ALA A 153 22.87 8.80 -14.07
CA ALA A 153 22.89 8.13 -12.77
C ALA A 153 22.85 6.60 -12.87
N LEU A 154 22.19 6.04 -13.88
CA LEU A 154 22.17 4.60 -14.13
C LEU A 154 23.40 4.13 -14.91
N ASP A 155 23.93 4.96 -15.82
CA ASP A 155 25.18 4.69 -16.53
C ASP A 155 26.36 4.56 -15.56
N GLN A 156 26.42 5.40 -14.52
CA GLN A 156 27.41 5.31 -13.43
C GLN A 156 27.37 3.97 -12.70
N LEU A 157 26.23 3.27 -12.71
CA LEU A 157 26.05 1.95 -12.12
C LEU A 157 26.21 0.82 -13.16
N GLY A 158 26.76 1.12 -14.33
CA GLY A 158 27.00 0.14 -15.39
C GLY A 158 25.71 -0.37 -16.05
N MET A 159 24.64 0.43 -16.05
CA MET A 159 23.40 0.08 -16.73
C MET A 159 23.64 -0.17 -18.21
N ARG A 160 23.14 -1.32 -18.69
CA ARG A 160 23.05 -1.62 -20.11
C ARG A 160 21.63 -1.36 -20.58
N TRP A 161 21.52 -0.56 -21.64
CA TRP A 161 20.27 -0.14 -22.25
C TRP A 161 19.74 -1.19 -23.20
#